data_AF-A0A836X8M1-F1
#
_entry.id   AF-A0A836X8M1-F1
#
_cell.length_a   1.000
_cell.length_b   1.000
_cell.length_c   1.000
_cell.angle_alpha   90.00
_cell.angle_beta   90.00
_cell.angle_gamma   90.00
#
_symmetry.space_group_name_H-M   'P 1'
#
loop_
_entity.id
_entity.type
_entity.pdbx_description
1 polymer ?
#
loop_
_entity_poly.entity_id
_entity_poly.type
_entity_poly.pdbx_seq_one_letter_code
_entity_poly.pdbx_strand_id
1 'polypeptide(L)'
;MNSEPLAIKDIHLPDPILWWPPAIGWWLVFLSSILLMVLIIWGYKNITRKTAVKAARKLLLQIQNKNDWNDQRKLTALSALLRRTAISVYPLEQVASLTGPAWLEFLDRPFEQKKFSSTQGQPLISTLYQPAMNHNLETLFKLSEQWLSAIKGHEK
;
A
#
# COMPACT_ATOMS: atom_id res chain seq x y z
N MET A 1 -28.50 56.33 -70.32
CA MET A 1 -29.12 55.73 -69.11
C MET A 1 -28.44 54.40 -68.92
N ASN A 2 -27.38 54.36 -68.12
CA ASN A 2 -26.57 53.16 -67.93
C ASN A 2 -26.66 52.82 -66.45
N SER A 3 -27.60 51.95 -66.11
CA SER A 3 -27.80 51.40 -64.78
C SER A 3 -27.05 50.07 -64.71
N GLU A 4 -25.77 50.11 -64.37
CA GLU A 4 -25.01 48.89 -64.09
C GLU A 4 -25.19 48.53 -62.61
N PRO A 5 -25.78 47.37 -62.27
CA PRO A 5 -26.05 47.00 -60.89
C PRO A 5 -24.75 46.67 -60.16
N LEU A 6 -24.61 47.20 -58.94
CA LEU A 6 -23.50 46.92 -58.04
C LEU A 6 -23.43 45.41 -57.74
N ALA A 7 -22.39 44.75 -58.23
CA ALA A 7 -22.07 43.37 -57.90
C ALA A 7 -21.61 43.29 -56.43
N ILE A 8 -22.54 42.95 -55.53
CA ILE A 8 -22.21 42.58 -54.16
C ILE A 8 -21.35 41.32 -54.22
N LYS A 9 -20.09 41.45 -53.80
CA LYS A 9 -19.14 40.36 -53.71
C LYS A 9 -19.36 39.64 -52.38
N ASP A 10 -19.79 38.38 -52.48
CA ASP A 10 -20.01 37.48 -51.34
C ASP A 10 -18.81 37.49 -50.38
N ILE A 11 -19.09 37.68 -49.10
CA ILE A 11 -18.08 37.69 -48.04
C ILE A 11 -17.77 36.24 -47.70
N HIS A 12 -16.67 35.70 -48.21
CA HIS A 12 -16.14 34.41 -47.76
C HIS A 12 -15.72 34.52 -46.29
N LEU A 13 -16.46 33.88 -45.39
CA LEU A 13 -16.01 33.63 -44.02
C LEU A 13 -14.82 32.66 -44.08
N PRO A 14 -13.72 32.91 -43.35
CA PRO A 14 -12.65 31.93 -43.28
C PRO A 14 -13.18 30.68 -42.59
N ASP A 15 -12.91 29.51 -43.18
CA ASP A 15 -13.17 28.22 -42.54
C ASP A 15 -12.65 28.25 -41.10
N PRO A 16 -13.43 27.74 -40.12
CA PRO A 16 -13.00 27.74 -38.74
C PRO A 16 -11.67 26.99 -38.69
N ILE A 17 -10.64 27.67 -38.20
CA ILE A 17 -9.33 27.09 -37.88
C ILE A 17 -9.57 25.84 -37.02
N LEU A 18 -9.62 24.68 -37.67
CA LEU A 18 -9.60 23.39 -37.02
C LEU A 18 -8.33 23.37 -36.20
N TRP A 19 -8.51 23.52 -34.89
CA TRP A 19 -7.50 23.42 -33.84
C TRP A 19 -6.53 22.28 -34.20
N TRP A 20 -5.39 22.69 -34.76
CA TRP A 20 -4.36 21.80 -35.28
C TRP A 20 -3.74 21.02 -34.10
N PRO A 21 -3.13 19.85 -34.37
CA PRO A 21 -2.81 18.86 -33.37
C PRO A 21 -1.97 19.50 -32.27
N PRO A 22 -2.27 19.24 -31.00
CA PRO A 22 -1.50 19.79 -29.89
C PRO A 22 -0.02 19.50 -30.19
N ALA A 23 0.75 20.58 -30.38
CA ALA A 23 2.13 20.51 -30.82
C ALA A 23 2.88 19.41 -30.05
N ILE A 24 3.76 18.66 -30.72
CA ILE A 24 4.48 17.48 -30.18
C ILE A 24 5.01 17.70 -28.74
N GLY A 25 5.31 18.95 -28.35
CA GLY A 25 5.67 19.33 -26.98
C GLY A 25 4.69 18.94 -25.87
N TRP A 26 3.38 18.80 -26.14
CA TRP A 26 2.43 18.31 -25.14
C TRP A 26 2.65 16.84 -24.79
N TRP A 27 3.10 16.03 -25.74
CA TRP A 27 3.45 14.64 -25.48
C TRP A 27 4.64 14.53 -24.54
N LEU A 28 5.64 15.42 -24.68
CA LEU A 28 6.77 15.53 -23.76
C LEU A 28 6.31 15.90 -22.33
N VAL A 29 5.35 16.82 -22.19
CA VAL A 29 4.77 17.18 -20.89
C VAL A 29 4.00 15.99 -20.30
N PHE A 30 3.21 15.29 -21.11
CA PHE A 30 2.45 14.13 -20.66
C PHE A 30 3.38 12.98 -20.23
N LEU A 31 4.41 12.69 -21.02
CA LEU A 31 5.40 11.67 -20.73
C LEU A 31 6.24 12.02 -19.49
N SER A 32 6.64 13.29 -19.36
CA SER A 32 7.35 13.79 -18.17
C SER A 32 6.47 13.73 -16.92
N SER A 33 5.18 14.06 -17.03
CA SER A 33 4.21 13.94 -15.94
C SER A 33 4.04 12.50 -15.49
N ILE A 34 3.89 11.56 -16.44
CA ILE A 34 3.83 10.12 -16.13
C ILE A 34 5.12 9.68 -15.44
N LEU A 35 6.28 10.05 -15.98
CA LEU A 35 7.57 9.65 -15.42
C LEU A 35 7.74 10.19 -14.00
N LEU A 36 7.39 11.46 -13.76
CA LEU A 36 7.42 12.09 -12.45
C LEU A 36 6.46 11.40 -11.48
N MET A 37 5.26 11.05 -11.93
CA MET A 37 4.27 10.34 -11.13
C MET A 37 4.76 8.94 -10.74
N VAL A 38 5.39 8.21 -11.67
CA VAL A 38 6.06 6.93 -11.39
C VAL A 38 7.17 7.12 -10.36
N LEU A 39 8.02 8.14 -10.52
CA LEU A 39 9.15 8.42 -9.63
C LEU A 39 8.68 8.80 -8.22
N ILE A 40 7.60 9.58 -8.12
CA ILE A 40 6.95 9.93 -6.84
C ILE A 40 6.37 8.67 -6.19
N ILE A 41 5.62 7.84 -6.93
CA ILE A 41 5.06 6.59 -6.40
C ILE A 41 6.19 5.68 -5.90
N TRP A 42 7.28 5.58 -6.67
CA TRP A 42 8.42 4.73 -6.34
C TRP A 42 9.20 5.24 -5.12
N GLY A 43 9.50 6.54 -5.06
CA GLY A 43 10.16 7.20 -3.94
C GLY A 43 9.32 7.19 -2.67
N TYR A 44 8.01 7.45 -2.79
CA TYR A 44 7.08 7.38 -1.68
C TYR A 44 7.01 5.96 -1.11
N LYS A 45 6.96 4.94 -1.97
CA LYS A 45 6.99 3.52 -1.57
C LYS A 45 8.29 3.16 -0.85
N ASN A 46 9.43 3.71 -1.25
CA ASN A 46 10.71 3.44 -0.60
C ASN A 46 10.83 4.12 0.79
N ILE A 47 10.38 5.37 0.90
CA ILE A 47 10.40 6.13 2.17
C ILE A 47 9.36 5.62 3.16
N THR A 48 8.17 5.27 2.68
CA THR A 48 7.10 4.72 3.54
C THR A 48 7.46 3.36 4.11
N ARG A 49 8.19 2.50 3.38
CA ARG A 49 8.64 1.19 3.90
C ARG A 49 9.50 1.31 5.15
N LYS A 50 10.52 2.18 5.12
CA LYS A 50 11.41 2.42 6.28
C LYS A 50 10.65 3.00 7.47
N THR A 51 9.75 3.94 7.18
CA THR A 51 8.95 4.62 8.21
C THR A 51 7.88 3.69 8.80
N ALA A 52 7.28 2.83 7.98
CA ALA A 52 6.25 1.88 8.40
C ALA A 52 6.78 0.85 9.38
N VAL A 53 7.97 0.28 9.14
CA VAL A 53 8.58 -0.68 10.08
C VAL A 53 8.92 0.00 11.41
N LYS A 54 9.45 1.23 11.37
CA LYS A 54 9.77 2.00 12.58
C LYS A 54 8.49 2.35 13.38
N ALA A 55 7.45 2.78 12.68
CA ALA A 55 6.14 3.05 13.28
C ALA A 55 5.50 1.79 13.85
N ALA A 56 5.58 0.66 13.14
CA ALA A 56 5.05 -0.63 13.57
C ALA A 56 5.73 -1.10 14.86
N ARG A 57 7.06 -1.00 14.98
CA ARG A 57 7.77 -1.31 16.23
C ARG A 57 7.32 -0.44 17.41
N LYS A 58 7.15 0.87 17.18
CA LYS A 58 6.68 1.79 18.22
C LYS A 58 5.26 1.43 18.68
N LEU A 59 4.38 1.11 17.74
CA LEU A 59 3.02 0.67 18.04
C LEU A 59 2.99 -0.69 18.74
N LEU A 60 3.86 -1.64 18.38
CA LEU A 60 3.99 -2.93 19.05
C LEU A 60 4.32 -2.75 20.53
N LEU A 61 5.32 -1.91 20.86
CA LEU A 61 5.68 -1.56 22.24
C LEU A 61 4.53 -0.87 22.99
N GLN A 62 3.77 0.00 22.31
CA GLN A 62 2.60 0.63 22.90
C GLN A 62 1.49 -0.38 23.23
N ILE A 63 1.24 -1.36 22.36
CA ILE A 63 0.24 -2.40 22.60
C ILE A 63 0.69 -3.30 23.76
N GLN A 64 1.99 -3.64 23.83
CA GLN A 64 2.56 -4.44 24.91
C GLN A 64 2.45 -3.75 26.28
N ASN A 65 2.78 -2.45 26.35
CA ASN A 65 2.78 -1.68 27.60
C ASN A 65 1.39 -1.23 28.07
N LYS A 66 0.33 -1.44 27.28
CA LYS A 66 -1.05 -1.10 27.69
C LYS A 66 -1.61 -2.17 28.60
N ASN A 67 -1.38 -2.04 29.91
CA ASN A 67 -1.94 -2.95 30.91
C ASN A 67 -3.47 -2.86 31.04
N ASP A 68 -4.10 -1.76 30.65
CA ASP A 68 -5.57 -1.62 30.66
C ASP A 68 -6.29 -2.46 29.59
N TRP A 69 -5.55 -3.10 28.68
CA TRP A 69 -6.13 -3.89 27.60
C TRP A 69 -6.17 -5.36 27.97
N ASN A 70 -7.36 -5.96 27.82
CA ASN A 70 -7.51 -7.40 27.88
C ASN A 70 -6.66 -8.08 26.79
N ASP A 71 -6.22 -9.30 27.05
CA ASP A 71 -5.34 -10.09 26.18
C ASP A 71 -5.90 -10.22 24.76
N GLN A 72 -7.21 -10.41 24.63
CA GLN A 72 -7.88 -10.45 23.33
C GLN A 72 -7.76 -9.12 22.56
N ARG A 73 -7.85 -7.96 23.23
CA ARG A 73 -7.69 -6.65 22.59
C ARG A 73 -6.25 -6.43 22.12
N LYS A 74 -5.26 -6.82 22.94
CA LYS A 74 -3.83 -6.76 22.57
C LYS A 74 -3.56 -7.61 21.33
N LEU A 75 -4.13 -8.82 21.30
CA LEU A 75 -3.92 -9.77 20.22
C LEU A 75 -4.61 -9.33 18.92
N THR A 76 -5.84 -8.81 18.97
CA THR A 76 -6.50 -8.19 17.80
C THR A 76 -5.68 -7.01 17.27
N ALA A 77 -5.21 -6.12 18.14
CA ALA A 77 -4.39 -4.99 17.74
C ALA A 77 -3.06 -5.43 17.09
N LEU A 78 -2.45 -6.49 17.62
CA LEU A 78 -1.23 -7.10 17.06
C LEU A 78 -1.48 -7.66 15.65
N SER A 79 -2.58 -8.41 15.46
CA SER A 79 -2.95 -8.95 14.15
C SER A 79 -3.20 -7.85 13.11
N ALA A 80 -3.91 -6.78 13.49
CA ALA A 80 -4.17 -5.63 12.65
C ALA A 80 -2.89 -4.86 12.31
N LEU A 81 -1.97 -4.72 13.27
CA LEU A 81 -0.66 -4.10 13.07
C LEU A 81 0.16 -4.87 12.02
N LEU A 82 0.25 -6.19 12.15
CA LEU A 82 0.98 -7.05 11.21
C LEU A 82 0.39 -6.93 9.80
N ARG A 83 -0.93 -6.99 9.67
CA ARG A 83 -1.63 -6.88 8.38
C ARG A 83 -1.40 -5.51 7.73
N ARG A 84 -1.53 -4.42 8.50
CA ARG A 84 -1.23 -3.07 8.03
C ARG A 84 0.22 -2.92 7.60
N THR A 85 1.15 -3.49 8.35
CA THR A 85 2.58 -3.43 8.04
C THR A 85 2.90 -4.25 6.78
N ALA A 86 2.33 -5.43 6.63
CA ALA A 86 2.47 -6.25 5.43
C ALA A 86 1.95 -5.54 4.19
N ILE A 87 0.79 -4.89 4.25
CA ILE A 87 0.24 -4.09 3.14
C ILE A 87 1.12 -2.86 2.83
N SER A 88 1.76 -2.27 3.84
CA SER A 88 2.65 -1.14 3.63
C SER A 88 4.01 -1.54 3.03
N VAL A 89 4.47 -2.76 3.31
CA VAL A 89 5.78 -3.26 2.87
C VAL A 89 5.67 -4.01 1.53
N TYR A 90 4.63 -4.82 1.34
CA TYR A 90 4.41 -5.64 0.16
C TYR A 90 3.27 -5.08 -0.72
N PRO A 91 3.20 -5.44 -2.02
CA PRO A 91 2.11 -5.00 -2.89
C PRO A 91 0.76 -5.48 -2.36
N LEU A 92 -0.25 -4.60 -2.37
CA LEU A 92 -1.61 -4.91 -1.88
C LEU A 92 -2.19 -6.16 -2.55
N GLU A 93 -1.96 -6.34 -3.84
CA GLU A 93 -2.42 -7.48 -4.64
C GLU A 93 -1.96 -8.83 -4.09
N GLN A 94 -0.77 -8.89 -3.47
CA GLN A 94 -0.20 -10.12 -2.93
C GLN A 94 -0.66 -10.41 -1.50
N VAL A 95 -1.15 -9.40 -0.77
CA VAL A 95 -1.45 -9.51 0.67
C VAL A 95 -2.95 -9.46 0.95
N ALA A 96 -3.72 -8.67 0.20
CA ALA A 96 -5.13 -8.44 0.46
C ALA A 96 -5.99 -9.71 0.29
N SER A 97 -5.63 -10.59 -0.63
CA SER A 97 -6.31 -11.87 -0.87
C SER A 97 -5.97 -12.93 0.18
N LEU A 98 -4.89 -12.75 0.95
CA LEU A 98 -4.44 -13.74 1.93
C LEU A 98 -5.30 -13.70 3.18
N THR A 99 -5.91 -14.84 3.49
CA THR A 99 -6.71 -15.06 4.71
C THR A 99 -6.39 -16.43 5.30
N GLY A 100 -6.59 -16.57 6.60
CA GLY A 100 -6.41 -17.84 7.30
C GLY A 100 -5.00 -18.42 7.17
N PRO A 101 -4.85 -19.71 6.82
CA PRO A 101 -3.55 -20.38 6.78
C PRO A 101 -2.58 -19.75 5.76
N ALA A 102 -3.09 -19.25 4.63
CA ALA A 102 -2.30 -18.58 3.62
C ALA A 102 -1.65 -17.28 4.13
N TRP A 103 -2.29 -16.62 5.11
CA TRP A 103 -1.71 -15.47 5.80
C TRP A 103 -0.53 -15.87 6.70
N LEU A 104 -0.62 -16.99 7.41
CA LEU A 104 0.49 -17.49 8.24
C LEU A 104 1.67 -17.95 7.39
N GLU A 105 1.42 -18.63 6.27
CA GLU A 105 2.47 -19.00 5.33
C GLU A 105 3.18 -17.77 4.74
N PHE A 106 2.44 -16.69 4.50
CA PHE A 106 3.05 -15.43 4.08
C PHE A 106 3.94 -14.81 5.16
N LEU A 107 3.51 -14.84 6.42
CA LEU A 107 4.33 -14.37 7.54
C LEU A 107 5.59 -15.22 7.74
N ASP A 108 5.58 -16.48 7.31
CA ASP A 108 6.74 -17.36 7.34
C ASP A 108 7.71 -17.16 6.18
N ARG A 109 7.34 -16.49 5.08
CA ARG A 109 8.26 -16.26 3.94
C ARG A 109 9.63 -15.67 4.31
N PRO A 110 9.75 -14.66 5.20
CA PRO A 110 11.05 -14.13 5.60
C PRO A 110 11.80 -15.01 6.61
N PHE A 111 11.24 -16.14 7.04
CA PHE A 111 11.87 -17.09 7.95
C PHE A 111 12.13 -18.43 7.24
N GLU A 112 13.33 -18.99 7.40
CA GLU A 112 13.61 -20.37 6.94
C GLU A 112 12.81 -21.42 7.72
N GLN A 113 12.35 -21.07 8.93
CA GLN A 113 11.55 -21.93 9.79
C GLN A 113 10.11 -21.42 9.86
N LYS A 114 9.15 -22.32 9.66
CA LYS A 114 7.70 -22.05 9.74
C LYS A 114 7.23 -21.77 11.17
N LYS A 115 7.58 -20.60 11.72
CA LYS A 115 7.29 -20.21 13.10
C LYS A 115 5.84 -19.75 13.28
N PHE A 116 5.26 -19.09 12.29
CA PHE A 116 3.88 -18.61 12.28
C PHE A 116 2.87 -19.67 11.82
N SER A 117 3.21 -20.51 10.83
CA SER A 117 2.35 -21.60 10.35
C SER A 117 2.25 -22.78 11.33
N SER A 118 3.10 -22.80 12.36
CA SER A 118 2.99 -23.72 13.50
C SER A 118 1.82 -23.35 14.43
N THR A 119 1.52 -24.20 15.42
CA THR A 119 0.46 -24.01 16.43
C THR A 119 0.53 -22.67 17.17
N GLN A 120 1.67 -21.98 17.12
CA GLN A 120 1.89 -20.68 17.73
C GLN A 120 1.22 -19.51 17.00
N GLY A 121 1.01 -19.57 15.68
CA GLY A 121 0.39 -18.46 14.91
C GLY A 121 -1.10 -18.64 14.63
N GLN A 122 -1.65 -19.83 14.84
CA GLN A 122 -3.10 -20.10 14.87
C GLN A 122 -3.94 -19.04 15.61
N PRO A 123 -3.54 -18.58 16.82
CA PRO A 123 -4.27 -17.52 17.51
C PRO A 123 -4.44 -16.26 16.67
N LEU A 124 -3.49 -15.86 15.81
CA LEU A 124 -3.58 -14.64 15.00
C LEU A 124 -4.69 -14.66 13.93
N ILE A 125 -5.15 -15.85 13.52
CA ILE A 125 -6.30 -16.01 12.62
C ILE A 125 -7.58 -16.16 13.44
N SER A 126 -7.54 -16.96 14.51
CA SER A 126 -8.71 -17.31 15.32
C SER A 126 -9.18 -16.19 16.27
N THR A 127 -8.44 -15.08 16.32
CA THR A 127 -8.67 -13.88 17.18
C THR A 127 -10.08 -13.35 17.21
N LEU A 128 -10.82 -13.51 16.11
CA LEU A 128 -12.17 -12.98 15.97
C LEU A 128 -13.22 -13.83 16.67
N TYR A 129 -12.92 -15.10 16.99
CA TYR A 129 -13.94 -16.05 17.44
C TYR A 129 -13.60 -16.87 18.69
N GLN A 130 -12.34 -16.91 19.15
CA GLN A 130 -11.98 -17.67 20.35
C GLN A 130 -11.47 -16.78 21.50
N PRO A 131 -11.99 -16.95 22.73
CA PRO A 131 -11.45 -16.27 23.90
C PRO A 131 -10.01 -16.71 24.11
N ALA A 132 -9.14 -15.75 24.44
CA ALA A 132 -7.70 -15.93 24.66
C ALA A 132 -7.44 -16.72 25.96
N MET A 133 -7.85 -17.98 26.02
CA MET A 133 -7.44 -18.90 27.10
C MET A 133 -6.00 -19.35 26.81
N ASN A 134 -5.06 -19.02 27.69
CA ASN A 134 -3.70 -19.56 27.78
C ASN A 134 -2.81 -19.44 26.52
N HIS A 135 -3.00 -18.42 25.69
CA HIS A 135 -2.07 -18.19 24.59
C HIS A 135 -0.85 -17.41 25.08
N ASN A 136 0.34 -17.88 24.72
CA ASN A 136 1.61 -17.28 25.12
C ASN A 136 1.83 -15.95 24.36
N LEU A 137 1.09 -14.91 24.75
CA LEU A 137 1.07 -13.58 24.15
C LEU A 137 2.46 -12.98 24.03
N GLU A 138 3.32 -13.21 25.03
CA GLU A 138 4.72 -12.79 25.00
C GLU A 138 5.49 -13.41 23.83
N THR A 139 5.22 -14.68 23.51
CA THR A 139 5.84 -15.37 22.38
C THR A 139 5.36 -14.80 21.05
N LEU A 140 4.07 -14.45 20.94
CA LEU A 140 3.52 -13.77 19.76
C LEU A 140 4.11 -12.38 19.54
N PHE A 141 4.31 -11.61 20.61
CA PHE A 141 4.98 -10.31 20.52
C PHE A 141 6.43 -10.45 20.05
N LYS A 142 7.18 -11.42 20.61
CA LYS A 142 8.56 -11.71 20.18
C LYS A 142 8.62 -12.15 18.71
N LEU A 143 7.72 -13.03 18.27
CA LEU A 143 7.64 -13.47 16.87
C LEU A 143 7.33 -12.29 15.94
N SER A 144 6.40 -11.41 16.33
CA SER A 144 6.05 -10.21 15.56
C SER A 144 7.22 -9.24 15.45
N GLU A 145 8.00 -9.05 16.53
CA GLU A 145 9.21 -8.24 16.52
C GLU A 145 10.31 -8.84 15.62
N GLN A 146 10.50 -10.16 15.67
CA GLN A 146 11.42 -10.87 14.79
C GLN A 146 11.02 -10.68 13.33
N TRP A 147 9.72 -10.75 13.02
CA TRP A 147 9.22 -10.57 11.65
C TRP A 147 9.46 -9.15 11.15
N LEU A 148 9.15 -8.13 11.97
CA LEU A 148 9.46 -6.72 11.67
C LEU A 148 10.96 -6.48 11.45
N SER A 149 11.81 -7.27 12.09
CA SER A 149 13.27 -7.22 11.91
C SER A 149 13.73 -7.90 10.63
N ALA A 150 13.14 -9.05 10.29
CA ALA A 150 13.45 -9.82 9.09
C ALA A 150 13.06 -9.05 7.81
N ILE A 151 11.87 -8.43 7.78
CA ILE A 151 11.42 -7.62 6.63
C ILE A 151 12.27 -6.36 6.41
N LYS A 152 12.95 -5.86 7.46
CA LYS A 152 13.91 -4.76 7.36
C LYS A 152 15.24 -5.21 6.75
N GLY A 153 15.66 -6.46 7.03
CA GLY A 153 16.93 -7.02 6.57
C GLY A 153 16.97 -7.31 5.07
N HIS A 154 15.81 -7.59 4.46
CA HIS A 154 15.66 -7.91 3.03
C HIS A 154 15.81 -6.69 2.09
N GLU A 155 16.21 -5.54 2.62
CA GLU A 155 16.45 -4.28 1.91
C GLU A 155 17.94 -4.05 1.56
N LYS A 156 18.80 -5.08 1.68
CA LYS A 156 20.21 -5.06 1.29
C LYS A 156 20.44 -5.71 -0.08
#